data_AF-A0A026W742-F1
#
_entry.id   AF-A0A026W742-F1
#
_cell.length_a   1.000
_cell.length_b   1.000
_cell.length_c   1.000
_cell.angle_alpha   90.00
_cell.angle_beta   90.00
_cell.angle_gamma   90.00
#
_symmetry.space_group_name_H-M   'P 1'
#
loop_
_entity.id
_entity.type
_entity.pdbx_description
1 polymer ?
#
loop_
_entity_poly.entity_id
_entity_poly.type
_entity_poly.pdbx_seq_one_letter_code
_entity_poly.pdbx_strand_id
1 'polypeptide(L)'
;MPKVFSNEEYTDIHFVYGFCDGNARAAVREYQRRFPNRRVPDSSVFSNTHLQLRNLGSFRPMNEYDDVRSALRHRRPKMCHCSFVKTAGYS
;
A
#
# COMPACT_ATOMS: atom_id res chain seq x y z
N MET A 1 -6.89 -16.56 9.66
CA MET A 1 -5.76 -16.25 8.76
C MET A 1 -6.16 -15.08 7.88
N PRO A 2 -5.47 -13.92 7.89
CA PRO A 2 -5.81 -12.86 6.96
C PRO A 2 -5.47 -13.37 5.56
N LYS A 3 -6.48 -13.44 4.70
CA LYS A 3 -6.31 -13.69 3.27
C LYS A 3 -5.59 -12.46 2.71
N VAL A 4 -4.27 -12.59 2.52
CA VAL A 4 -3.44 -11.49 2.04
C VAL A 4 -3.81 -11.23 0.58
N PHE A 5 -4.50 -10.12 0.32
CA PHE A 5 -4.74 -9.62 -1.04
C PHE A 5 -3.48 -8.92 -1.56
N SER A 6 -3.35 -8.81 -2.88
CA SER A 6 -2.26 -8.03 -3.48
C SER A 6 -2.49 -6.53 -3.29
N ASN A 7 -1.44 -5.70 -3.43
CA ASN A 7 -1.60 -4.25 -3.37
C ASN A 7 -2.54 -3.72 -4.47
N GLU A 8 -2.55 -4.36 -5.64
CA GLU A 8 -3.48 -4.04 -6.72
C GLU A 8 -4.92 -4.29 -6.29
N GLU A 9 -5.19 -5.47 -5.73
CA GLU A 9 -6.51 -5.83 -5.22
C GLU A 9 -6.95 -4.89 -4.09
N TYR A 10 -6.07 -4.53 -3.15
CA TYR A 10 -6.40 -3.56 -2.10
C TYR A 10 -6.73 -2.17 -2.64
N THR A 11 -6.05 -1.75 -3.72
CA THR A 11 -6.34 -0.47 -4.38
C THR A 11 -7.72 -0.51 -5.03
N ASP A 12 -8.04 -1.59 -5.74
CA ASP A 12 -9.35 -1.79 -6.36
C ASP A 12 -10.48 -1.87 -5.30
N ILE A 13 -10.24 -2.58 -4.20
CA ILE A 13 -11.16 -2.68 -3.06
C ILE A 13 -11.45 -1.29 -2.49
N HIS A 14 -10.41 -0.50 -2.23
CA HIS A 14 -10.55 0.85 -1.68
C HIS A 14 -11.28 1.78 -2.66
N PHE A 15 -10.95 1.69 -3.95
CA PHE A 15 -11.60 2.48 -5.00
C PHE A 15 -13.09 2.18 -5.11
N VAL A 16 -13.49 0.90 -5.11
CA VAL A 16 -14.90 0.49 -5.16
C VAL A 16 -15.64 0.85 -3.87
N TYR A 17 -14.97 0.77 -2.71
CA TYR A 17 -15.57 1.19 -1.44
C TYR A 17 -15.90 2.68 -1.43
N GLY A 18 -14.97 3.53 -1.90
CA GLY A 18 -15.19 4.96 -2.05
C GLY A 18 -16.28 5.28 -3.07
N PHE A 19 -16.34 4.54 -4.18
CA PHE A 19 -17.41 4.68 -5.18
C PHE A 19 -18.81 4.35 -4.62
N CYS A 20 -18.89 3.50 -3.60
CA CYS A 20 -20.15 3.13 -2.97
C CYS A 20 -20.46 3.96 -1.72
N ASP A 21 -19.87 5.15 -1.57
CA ASP A 21 -20.06 6.07 -0.43
C ASP A 21 -19.83 5.40 0.94
N GLY A 22 -18.91 4.44 1.01
CA GLY A 22 -18.62 3.69 2.24
C GLY A 22 -19.61 2.56 2.56
N ASN A 23 -20.49 2.18 1.64
CA ASN A 23 -21.37 1.03 1.81
C ASN A 23 -20.66 -0.28 1.42
N ALA A 24 -20.21 -1.04 2.41
CA ALA A 24 -19.48 -2.28 2.21
C ALA A 24 -20.28 -3.36 1.44
N ARG A 25 -21.60 -3.46 1.65
CA ARG A 25 -22.45 -4.46 0.95
C ARG A 25 -22.65 -4.10 -0.52
N ALA A 26 -22.81 -2.81 -0.82
CA ALA A 26 -22.88 -2.35 -2.20
C ALA A 26 -21.52 -2.54 -2.90
N ALA A 27 -20.42 -2.23 -2.20
CA ALA A 27 -19.07 -2.39 -2.71
C ALA A 27 -18.74 -3.83 -3.09
N VAL A 28 -19.15 -4.82 -2.30
CA VAL A 28 -18.97 -6.25 -2.64
C VAL A 28 -19.64 -6.60 -3.96
N ARG A 29 -20.89 -6.17 -4.17
CA ARG A 29 -21.65 -6.45 -5.40
C ARG A 29 -21.01 -5.77 -6.61
N GLU A 30 -20.62 -4.50 -6.46
CA GLU A 30 -19.94 -3.78 -7.54
C GLU A 30 -18.57 -4.38 -7.85
N TYR A 31 -17.82 -4.82 -6.84
CA TYR A 31 -16.52 -5.46 -7.04
C TYR A 31 -16.68 -6.77 -7.81
N GLN A 32 -17.66 -7.61 -7.45
CA GLN A 32 -17.97 -8.85 -8.17
C GLN A 32 -18.40 -8.58 -9.62
N ARG A 33 -19.19 -7.51 -9.85
CA ARG A 33 -19.64 -7.13 -11.20
C ARG A 33 -18.49 -6.62 -12.08
N ARG A 34 -17.54 -5.86 -11.51
CA ARG A 34 -16.38 -5.33 -12.24
C ARG A 34 -15.30 -6.39 -12.48
N PHE A 35 -15.12 -7.32 -11.53
CA PHE A 35 -14.08 -8.34 -11.58
C PHE A 35 -14.67 -9.75 -11.39
N PRO A 36 -15.40 -10.27 -12.39
CA PRO A 36 -16.05 -11.59 -12.28
C PRO A 36 -15.05 -12.75 -12.14
N ASN A 37 -13.81 -12.57 -12.63
CA ASN A 37 -12.76 -13.58 -12.59
C ASN A 37 -11.90 -13.54 -11.31
N ARG A 38 -12.10 -12.55 -10.44
CA ARG A 38 -11.32 -12.40 -9.20
C ARG A 38 -12.11 -12.93 -8.00
N ARG A 39 -11.39 -13.26 -6.93
CA ARG A 39 -12.01 -13.68 -5.68
C ARG A 39 -12.69 -12.48 -5.02
N VAL A 40 -13.97 -12.65 -4.68
CA VAL A 40 -14.75 -11.61 -4.00
C VAL A 40 -14.28 -11.45 -2.55
N PRO A 41 -13.86 -10.24 -2.11
CA PRO A 41 -13.56 -9.95 -0.72
C PRO A 41 -14.85 -9.91 0.11
N ASP A 42 -14.73 -10.20 1.41
CA ASP A 42 -15.84 -9.97 2.33
C ASP A 42 -16.03 -8.47 2.60
N SER A 43 -17.25 -8.07 2.93
CA SER A 43 -17.64 -6.71 3.30
C SER A 43 -16.77 -6.11 4.41
N SER A 44 -16.31 -6.93 5.35
CA SER A 44 -15.37 -6.54 6.42
C SER A 44 -14.02 -6.05 5.87
N VAL A 45 -13.55 -6.64 4.76
CA VAL A 45 -12.27 -6.27 4.13
C VAL A 45 -12.33 -4.84 3.61
N PHE A 46 -13.42 -4.44 2.95
CA PHE A 46 -13.58 -3.08 2.42
C PHE A 46 -13.47 -2.01 3.53
N SER A 47 -14.19 -2.24 4.64
CA SER A 47 -14.19 -1.33 5.79
C SER A 47 -12.83 -1.29 6.47
N ASN A 48 -12.20 -2.46 6.67
CA ASN A 48 -10.89 -2.56 7.29
C ASN A 48 -9.80 -1.90 6.45
N THR A 49 -9.82 -2.10 5.13
CA THR A 49 -8.86 -1.46 4.20
C THR A 49 -8.94 0.06 4.30
N HIS A 50 -10.15 0.63 4.36
CA HIS A 50 -10.32 2.08 4.54
C HIS A 50 -9.80 2.55 5.91
N LEU A 51 -10.13 1.84 6.99
CA LEU A 51 -9.66 2.18 8.34
C LEU A 51 -8.13 2.06 8.47
N GLN A 52 -7.54 1.02 7.88
CA GLN A 52 -6.09 0.83 7.86
C GLN A 52 -5.39 1.97 7.12
N LEU A 53 -5.89 2.37 5.95
CA LEU A 53 -5.36 3.53 5.26
C LEU A 53 -5.49 4.81 6.08
N ARG A 54 -6.64 5.03 6.72
CA ARG A 54 -6.86 6.22 7.55
C ARG A 54 -5.97 6.27 8.79
N ASN A 55 -5.75 5.14 9.45
CA ASN A 55 -5.05 5.08 10.73
C ASN A 55 -3.54 4.84 10.59
N LEU A 56 -3.14 3.99 9.64
CA LEU A 56 -1.75 3.52 9.46
C LEU A 56 -1.10 4.07 8.18
N GLY A 57 -1.87 4.64 7.25
CA GLY A 57 -1.36 5.11 5.95
C GLY A 57 -0.89 4.00 5.01
N SER A 58 -1.18 2.73 5.31
CA SER A 58 -0.76 1.59 4.49
C SER A 58 -1.77 0.45 4.48
N PHE A 59 -1.77 -0.33 3.39
CA PHE A 59 -2.68 -1.47 3.17
C PHE A 59 -2.31 -2.74 3.95
N ARG A 60 -1.05 -2.85 4.36
CA ARG A 60 -0.59 -4.04 5.09
C ARG A 60 -0.89 -3.82 6.57
N PRO A 61 -1.44 -4.81 7.29
CA PRO A 61 -1.14 -4.86 8.71
C PRO A 61 0.39 -4.89 8.80
N MET A 62 0.98 -3.99 9.58
CA MET A 62 2.38 -4.13 9.97
C MET A 62 2.48 -5.48 10.67
N ASN A 63 2.79 -6.54 9.91
CA ASN A 63 3.38 -7.70 10.50
C ASN A 63 4.71 -7.18 11.01
N GLU A 64 4.94 -7.32 12.30
CA GLU A 64 6.18 -7.00 13.03
C GLU A 64 7.46 -7.51 12.31
N TYR A 65 7.32 -8.42 11.34
CA TYR A 65 8.36 -8.89 10.42
C TYR A 65 8.70 -7.98 9.22
N ASP A 66 7.77 -7.17 8.70
CA ASP A 66 8.02 -6.27 7.57
C ASP A 66 8.79 -5.00 8.01
N ASP A 67 8.75 -4.65 9.30
CA ASP A 67 9.56 -3.56 9.89
C ASP A 67 11.06 -3.81 9.71
N VAL A 68 11.52 -5.05 9.87
CA VAL A 68 12.93 -5.41 9.69
C VAL A 68 13.36 -5.19 8.23
N ARG A 69 12.52 -5.55 7.25
CA ARG A 69 12.79 -5.34 5.82
C ARG A 69 12.72 -3.87 5.39
N SER A 70 11.78 -3.09 5.94
CA SER A 70 11.70 -1.65 5.71
C SER A 70 12.88 -0.90 6.36
N ALA A 71 13.27 -1.29 7.58
CA ALA A 71 14.44 -0.74 8.26
C ALA A 71 15.75 -1.04 7.49
N LEU A 72 15.87 -2.23 6.89
CA LEU A 72 17.00 -2.58 6.00
C LEU A 72 17.05 -1.72 4.74
N ARG A 73 15.90 -1.27 4.20
CA ARG A 73 15.86 -0.36 3.04
C ARG A 73 16.26 1.08 3.38
N HIS A 74 16.07 1.52 4.62
CA HIS A 74 16.48 2.87 5.08
C HIS A 74 17.94 2.92 5.55
N ARG A 75 18.58 1.77 5.83
CA ARG A 75 20.03 1.67 6.07
C ARG A 75 20.86 1.44 4.81
N ARG A 76 20.50 2.02 3.66
CA ARG A 76 21.55 2.27 2.64
C ARG A 76 22.23 3.56 3.05
N PRO A 77 23.50 3.54 3.51
CA PRO A 77 24.24 4.79 3.60
C PRO A 77 24.24 5.34 2.19
N LYS A 78 23.80 6.59 2.02
CA LYS A 78 24.13 7.32 0.79
C LYS A 78 25.65 7.28 0.72
N MET A 79 26.19 6.50 -0.21
CA MET A 79 27.60 6.55 -0.50
C MET A 79 27.88 8.00 -0.91
N CYS A 80 28.50 8.76 -0.01
CA CYS A 80 29.11 10.02 -0.36
C CYS A 80 30.19 9.68 -1.39
N HIS A 81 29.88 9.85 -2.67
CA HIS A 81 30.85 9.71 -3.72
C HIS A 81 31.76 10.94 -3.63
N CYS A 82 32.90 10.77 -2.96
CA CYS A 82 34.03 11.66 -3.15
C CYS A 82 34.44 11.52 -4.62
N SER A 83 34.28 12.60 -5.40
CA SER A 83 34.86 12.72 -6.73
C SER A 83 35.51 14.09 -6.84
N PHE A 84 36.75 14.12 -6.37
CA PHE A 84 37.93 14.58 -7.09
C PHE A 84 37.69 15.38 -8.41
N VAL A 85 38.32 16.56 -8.43
CA VAL A 85 38.84 17.43 -9.52
C VAL A 85 37.99 18.55 -10.16
N LYS A 86 38.57 19.76 -9.98
CA LYS A 86 38.88 20.85 -10.93
C LYS A 86 37.86 22.00 -11.06
N THR A 87 38.25 23.19 -10.57
CA THR A 87 38.63 24.37 -11.41
C THR A 87 39.11 25.56 -10.56
N ALA A 88 40.23 26.18 -11.00
CA ALA A 88 40.74 27.58 -10.83
C ALA A 88 40.63 28.28 -9.45
N GLY A 89 41.67 28.87 -8.85
CA GLY A 89 42.60 29.83 -9.43
C GLY A 89 41.99 31.24 -9.44
N TYR A 90 42.68 32.24 -8.87
CA TYR A 90 42.31 33.66 -8.64
C TYR A 90 41.46 33.92 -7.37
N SER A 91 41.84 34.75 -6.39
CA SER A 91 42.86 35.80 -6.26
C SER A 91 43.40 35.88 -4.82
#